data_AF-A0A832DPA2-F1
#
_entry.id   AF-A0A832DPA2-F1
#
_cell.length_a   1.000
_cell.length_b   1.000
_cell.length_c   1.000
_cell.angle_alpha   90.00
_cell.angle_beta   90.00
_cell.angle_gamma   90.00
#
_symmetry.space_group_name_H-M   'P 1'
#
loop_
_entity.id
_entity.type
_entity.pdbx_description
1 polymer ?
#
loop_
_entity_poly.entity_id
_entity_poly.type
_entity_poly.pdbx_seq_one_letter_code
_entity_poly.pdbx_strand_id
1 'polypeptide(L)'
;MNKRNLEAIRKIKAGEAFFKPYTGQYLPENTDRKILHQAEFKTFARPKGIPENFKLKLSNKGGGMKYVHPNTTFESVRVMPGKPYSPYPYQQKPYVIHIKNDMALDKFGKKVSSNLPEAHIPLEEFIYRSE
;
A
#
# COMPACT_ATOMS: atom_id res chain seq x y z
N MET A 1 -6.60 23.28 -11.37
CA MET A 1 -5.46 22.34 -11.18
C MET A 1 -4.30 22.80 -12.07
N ASN A 2 -3.08 22.94 -11.55
CA ASN A 2 -1.96 23.52 -12.31
C ASN A 2 -1.25 22.49 -13.22
N LYS A 3 -0.42 22.94 -14.16
CA LYS A 3 0.31 22.10 -15.15
C LYS A 3 1.20 21.04 -14.50
N ARG A 4 1.87 21.37 -13.38
CA ARG A 4 2.74 20.45 -12.65
C ARG A 4 1.94 19.27 -12.06
N ASN A 5 0.74 19.52 -11.55
CA ASN A 5 -0.15 18.47 -11.05
C ASN A 5 -0.60 17.54 -12.18
N LEU A 6 -0.88 18.08 -13.38
CA LEU A 6 -1.28 17.29 -14.54
C LEU A 6 -0.15 16.35 -15.02
N GLU A 7 1.08 16.84 -15.10
CA GLU A 7 2.24 16.03 -15.47
C GLU A 7 2.50 14.91 -14.47
N ALA A 8 2.42 15.21 -13.18
CA ALA A 8 2.62 14.20 -12.15
C ALA A 8 1.50 13.15 -12.13
N ILE A 9 0.24 13.54 -12.35
CA ILE A 9 -0.87 12.59 -12.53
C ILE A 9 -0.62 11.70 -13.76
N ARG A 10 -0.13 12.26 -14.87
CA ARG A 10 0.21 11.47 -16.07
C ARG A 10 1.32 10.45 -15.80
N LYS A 11 2.39 10.83 -15.10
CA LYS A 11 3.46 9.92 -14.69
C LYS A 11 2.95 8.78 -13.82
N ILE A 12 2.15 9.08 -12.80
CA ILE A 12 1.53 8.07 -11.94
C ILE A 12 0.68 7.10 -12.77
N LYS A 13 -0.15 7.61 -13.69
CA LYS A 13 -0.97 6.76 -14.57
C LYS A 13 -0.13 5.89 -15.51
N ALA A 14 0.96 6.43 -16.06
CA ALA A 14 1.86 5.68 -16.93
C ALA A 14 2.55 4.54 -16.17
N GLY A 15 3.05 4.80 -14.96
CA GLY A 15 3.62 3.75 -14.12
C GLY A 15 2.57 2.74 -13.62
N GLU A 16 1.35 3.19 -13.27
CA GLU A 16 0.22 2.30 -12.98
C GLU A 16 -0.10 1.37 -14.16
N ALA A 17 -0.03 1.87 -15.40
CA ALA A 17 -0.20 1.05 -16.59
C ALA A 17 0.96 0.05 -16.80
N PHE A 18 2.20 0.44 -16.50
CA PHE A 18 3.37 -0.43 -16.60
C PHE A 18 3.27 -1.65 -15.69
N PHE A 19 2.96 -1.45 -14.40
CA PHE A 19 2.93 -2.58 -13.46
C PHE A 19 1.59 -3.35 -13.46
N LYS A 20 0.57 -2.85 -14.17
CA LYS A 20 -0.78 -3.46 -14.23
C LYS A 20 -0.78 -4.96 -14.52
N PRO A 21 0.02 -5.50 -15.48
CA PRO A 21 0.03 -6.93 -15.77
C PRO A 21 0.46 -7.82 -14.60
N TYR A 22 1.24 -7.28 -13.66
CA TYR A 22 1.76 -8.00 -12.49
C TYR A 22 0.85 -7.88 -11.27
N THR A 23 -0.14 -6.98 -11.30
CA THR A 23 -1.04 -6.76 -10.15
C THR A 23 -1.81 -8.03 -9.78
N GLY A 24 -1.95 -8.28 -8.48
CA GLY A 24 -2.66 -9.46 -7.98
C GLY A 24 -1.84 -10.76 -7.93
N GLN A 25 -0.73 -10.85 -8.66
CA GLN A 25 0.17 -12.01 -8.65
C GLN A 25 0.99 -12.06 -7.36
N TYR A 26 1.22 -13.25 -6.82
CA TYR A 26 2.12 -13.45 -5.69
C TYR A 26 3.54 -13.64 -6.21
N LEU A 27 4.37 -12.61 -6.08
CA LEU A 27 5.75 -12.60 -6.56
C LEU A 27 6.73 -12.43 -5.38
N PRO A 28 8.00 -12.84 -5.54
CA PRO A 28 9.04 -12.54 -4.56
C PRO A 28 9.18 -11.04 -4.33
N GLU A 29 9.43 -10.63 -3.08
CA GLU A 29 9.50 -9.20 -2.69
C GLU A 29 10.49 -8.37 -3.54
N ASN A 30 11.66 -8.94 -3.82
CA ASN A 30 12.66 -8.28 -4.66
C ASN A 30 12.18 -8.07 -6.10
N THR A 31 11.33 -8.95 -6.62
CA THR A 31 10.75 -8.82 -7.96
C THR A 31 9.74 -7.67 -7.99
N ASP A 32 8.82 -7.64 -7.02
CA ASP A 32 7.83 -6.56 -6.89
C ASP A 32 8.50 -5.19 -6.72
N ARG A 33 9.57 -5.11 -5.93
CA ARG A 33 10.35 -3.86 -5.77
C ARG A 33 10.99 -3.41 -7.08
N LYS A 34 11.59 -4.33 -7.84
CA LYS A 34 12.18 -4.02 -9.15
C LYS A 34 11.14 -3.48 -10.13
N ILE A 35 9.97 -4.12 -10.20
CA ILE A 35 8.85 -3.68 -11.05
C ILE A 35 8.40 -2.26 -10.67
N LEU A 36 8.22 -1.98 -9.37
CA LEU A 36 7.80 -0.65 -8.90
C LEU A 36 8.86 0.42 -9.17
N HIS A 37 10.15 0.11 -8.99
CA HIS A 37 11.23 1.05 -9.31
C HIS A 37 11.30 1.36 -10.81
N GLN A 38 11.11 0.35 -11.68
CA GLN A 38 11.01 0.57 -13.14
C GLN A 38 9.81 1.44 -13.51
N ALA A 39 8.74 1.40 -12.72
CA ALA A 39 7.56 2.25 -12.86
C ALA A 39 7.71 3.64 -12.21
N GLU A 40 8.88 4.01 -11.71
CA GLU A 40 9.16 5.24 -10.95
C GLU A 40 8.39 5.37 -9.62
N PHE A 41 7.91 4.26 -9.04
CA PHE A 41 7.29 4.24 -7.72
C PHE A 41 8.31 4.01 -6.62
N LYS A 42 8.20 4.78 -5.54
CA LYS A 42 8.96 4.52 -4.30
C LYS A 42 8.45 3.25 -3.64
N THR A 43 9.37 2.45 -3.13
CA THR A 43 9.05 1.30 -2.28
C THR A 43 9.54 1.54 -0.87
N PHE A 44 8.95 0.82 0.09
CA PHE A 44 9.27 0.95 1.51
C PHE A 44 9.59 -0.42 2.07
N ALA A 45 10.50 -0.50 3.03
CA ALA A 45 10.84 -1.75 3.70
C ALA A 45 9.58 -2.42 4.25
N ARG A 46 9.55 -3.75 4.31
CA ARG A 46 8.51 -4.50 5.01
C ARG A 46 8.42 -3.97 6.45
N PRO A 47 7.27 -3.45 6.89
CA PRO A 47 7.14 -2.99 8.26
C PRO A 47 7.46 -4.10 9.27
N LYS A 48 8.11 -3.71 10.37
CA LYS A 48 8.52 -4.65 11.43
C LYS A 48 7.29 -5.38 12.00
N GLY A 49 7.46 -6.67 12.29
CA GLY A 49 6.44 -7.52 12.89
C GLY A 49 5.53 -8.25 11.90
N ILE A 50 5.47 -7.84 10.63
CA ILE A 50 4.71 -8.60 9.61
C ILE A 50 5.37 -9.98 9.43
N PRO A 51 4.64 -11.09 9.59
CA PRO A 51 5.20 -12.43 9.43
C PRO A 51 5.80 -12.68 8.05
N GLU A 52 6.93 -13.38 8.00
CA GLU A 52 7.67 -13.62 6.76
C GLU A 52 6.89 -14.47 5.75
N ASN A 53 6.06 -15.40 6.25
CA ASN A 53 5.19 -16.26 5.46
C ASN A 53 4.02 -15.53 4.78
N PHE A 54 3.82 -14.24 5.04
CA PHE A 54 2.84 -13.45 4.31
C PHE A 54 3.28 -13.32 2.85
N LYS A 55 2.36 -13.65 1.95
CA LYS A 55 2.60 -13.57 0.51
C LYS A 55 2.44 -12.13 0.06
N LEU A 56 3.40 -11.63 -0.71
CA LEU A 56 3.36 -10.27 -1.25
C LEU A 56 2.71 -10.25 -2.63
N LYS A 57 1.93 -9.20 -2.91
CA LYS A 57 1.50 -8.83 -4.26
C LYS A 57 1.44 -7.31 -4.43
N LEU A 58 1.57 -6.86 -5.68
CA LEU A 58 1.33 -5.47 -6.04
C LEU A 58 -0.15 -5.07 -5.90
N SER A 59 -0.38 -3.90 -5.32
CA SER A 59 -1.67 -3.22 -5.29
C SER A 59 -2.00 -2.68 -6.68
N ASN A 60 -3.24 -2.88 -7.12
CA ASN A 60 -3.80 -2.24 -8.30
C ASN A 60 -4.03 -0.72 -8.11
N LYS A 61 -3.73 -0.17 -6.94
CA LYS A 61 -3.87 1.25 -6.60
C LYS A 61 -2.50 1.81 -6.22
N GLY A 62 -2.01 2.76 -7.00
CA GLY A 62 -0.92 3.66 -6.59
C GLY A 62 0.41 3.02 -6.22
N GLY A 63 0.75 1.85 -6.77
CA GLY A 63 2.04 1.21 -6.55
C GLY A 63 2.28 0.70 -5.13
N GLY A 64 1.22 0.39 -4.39
CA GLY A 64 1.35 -0.19 -3.05
C GLY A 64 1.79 -1.65 -3.07
N MET A 65 2.41 -2.09 -1.98
CA MET A 65 2.82 -3.46 -1.71
C MET A 65 1.87 -4.07 -0.67
N LYS A 66 1.17 -5.16 -1.00
CA LYS A 66 0.20 -5.83 -0.12
C LYS A 66 0.71 -7.19 0.33
N TYR A 67 1.02 -7.31 1.61
CA TYR A 67 1.33 -8.56 2.31
C TYR A 67 0.02 -9.21 2.76
N VAL A 68 -0.24 -10.45 2.35
CA VAL A 68 -1.49 -11.17 2.61
C VAL A 68 -1.18 -12.44 3.39
N HIS A 69 -1.99 -12.72 4.42
CA HIS A 69 -1.88 -13.97 5.15
C HIS A 69 -2.01 -15.17 4.18
N PRO A 70 -1.16 -16.22 4.28
CA PRO A 70 -1.10 -17.28 3.27
C PRO A 70 -2.39 -18.10 3.16
N ASN A 71 -3.17 -18.17 4.25
CA ASN A 71 -4.35 -19.03 4.38
C ASN A 71 -5.68 -18.26 4.43
N THR A 72 -5.66 -16.92 4.43
CA THR A 72 -6.88 -16.11 4.44
C THR A 72 -6.66 -14.74 3.80
N THR A 73 -7.70 -14.19 3.19
CA THR A 73 -7.66 -12.82 2.65
C THR A 73 -8.15 -11.76 3.64
N PHE A 74 -8.68 -12.20 4.78
CA PHE A 74 -9.23 -11.36 5.85
C PHE A 74 -8.14 -10.77 6.76
N GLU A 75 -6.88 -11.09 6.50
CA GLU A 75 -5.72 -10.50 7.14
C GLU A 75 -4.69 -10.06 6.10
N SER A 76 -4.36 -8.77 6.10
CA SER A 76 -3.34 -8.24 5.21
C SER A 76 -2.82 -6.89 5.67
N VAL A 77 -1.58 -6.59 5.31
CA VAL A 77 -0.97 -5.27 5.49
C VAL A 77 -0.63 -4.71 4.12
N ARG A 78 -1.13 -3.52 3.79
CA ARG A 78 -0.82 -2.84 2.54
C ARG A 78 -0.06 -1.56 2.82
N VAL A 79 1.17 -1.50 2.31
CA VAL A 79 2.02 -0.31 2.35
C VAL A 79 1.84 0.47 1.06
N MET A 80 1.49 1.75 1.17
CA MET A 80 1.21 2.63 0.05
C MET A 80 2.25 3.76 0.02
N PRO A 81 2.81 4.11 -1.15
CA PRO A 81 3.78 5.20 -1.26
C PRO A 81 3.18 6.61 -1.12
N GLY A 82 1.85 6.71 -1.05
CA GLY A 82 1.14 7.97 -1.10
C GLY A 82 0.94 8.49 -2.52
N LYS A 83 -0.05 9.37 -2.68
CA LYS A 83 -0.37 10.08 -3.92
C LYS A 83 -0.37 11.57 -3.59
N PRO A 84 0.72 12.33 -3.84
CA PRO A 84 0.87 13.71 -3.39
C PRO A 84 -0.28 14.66 -3.77
N TYR A 85 -0.98 14.35 -4.85
CA TYR A 85 -2.10 15.14 -5.38
C TYR A 85 -3.47 14.56 -5.01
N SER A 86 -3.53 13.59 -4.10
CA SER A 86 -4.79 13.05 -3.61
C SER A 86 -5.63 14.18 -2.99
N PRO A 87 -6.95 14.24 -3.26
CA PRO A 87 -7.83 15.15 -2.54
C PRO A 87 -7.94 14.79 -1.05
N TYR A 88 -7.51 13.58 -0.66
CA TYR A 88 -7.50 13.11 0.71
C TYR A 88 -6.10 13.30 1.32
N PRO A 89 -5.93 14.21 2.30
CA PRO A 89 -4.62 14.50 2.89
C PRO A 89 -3.91 13.26 3.47
N TYR A 90 -4.68 12.36 4.08
CA TYR A 90 -4.20 11.11 4.68
C TYR A 90 -3.72 10.06 3.64
N GLN A 91 -3.89 10.33 2.34
CA GLN A 91 -3.35 9.50 1.26
C GLN A 91 -2.21 10.19 0.50
N GLN A 92 -1.80 11.40 0.88
CA GLN A 92 -0.77 12.15 0.16
C GLN A 92 0.65 11.67 0.46
N LYS A 93 0.89 11.27 1.71
CA LYS A 93 2.17 10.74 2.22
C LYS A 93 2.15 9.20 2.24
N PRO A 94 3.28 8.51 2.47
CA PRO A 94 3.28 7.07 2.68
C PRO A 94 2.42 6.65 3.86
N TYR A 95 1.64 5.59 3.70
CA TYR A 95 0.73 5.10 4.73
C TYR A 95 0.56 3.58 4.66
N VAL A 96 0.02 3.00 5.71
CA VAL A 96 -0.29 1.58 5.85
C VAL A 96 -1.79 1.41 6.11
N ILE A 97 -2.38 0.44 5.43
CA ILE A 97 -3.71 -0.09 5.78
C ILE A 97 -3.48 -1.50 6.31
N HIS A 98 -3.92 -1.75 7.53
CA HIS A 98 -3.85 -3.06 8.18
C HIS A 98 -5.26 -3.62 8.30
N ILE A 99 -5.57 -4.67 7.54
CA ILE A 99 -6.83 -5.39 7.58
C ILE A 99 -6.70 -6.60 8.49
N LYS A 100 -7.67 -6.77 9.39
CA LYS A 100 -7.81 -7.94 10.24
C LYS A 100 -9.28 -8.25 10.46
N ASN A 101 -9.68 -9.50 10.23
CA ASN A 101 -11.07 -9.94 10.30
C ASN A 101 -12.00 -9.01 9.48
N ASP A 102 -11.61 -8.74 8.22
CA ASP A 102 -12.31 -7.89 7.25
C ASP A 102 -12.45 -6.40 7.56
N MET A 103 -11.93 -5.95 8.70
CA MET A 103 -11.93 -4.53 9.07
C MET A 103 -10.53 -3.95 9.04
N ALA A 104 -10.43 -2.64 8.76
CA ALA A 104 -9.18 -1.94 8.95
C ALA A 104 -8.95 -1.69 10.44
N LEU A 105 -7.70 -1.71 10.87
CA LEU A 105 -7.29 -1.23 12.18
C LEU A 105 -6.81 0.21 12.05
N ASP A 106 -7.17 1.05 13.02
CA ASP A 106 -6.49 2.34 13.21
C ASP A 106 -5.13 2.14 13.90
N LYS A 107 -4.41 3.24 14.14
CA LYS A 107 -3.08 3.21 14.77
C LYS A 107 -3.07 2.67 16.21
N PHE A 108 -4.23 2.63 16.87
CA PHE A 108 -4.39 2.09 18.23
C PHE A 108 -4.83 0.63 18.21
N GLY A 109 -5.20 0.07 17.05
CA GLY A 109 -5.71 -1.28 16.91
C GLY A 109 -7.24 -1.37 16.98
N LYS A 110 -7.96 -0.24 16.99
CA LYS A 110 -9.42 -0.25 16.95
C LYS A 110 -9.89 -0.52 15.52
N LYS A 111 -10.90 -1.38 15.40
CA LYS A 111 -11.53 -1.68 14.11
C LYS A 111 -12.30 -0.46 13.59
N VAL A 112 -12.01 -0.08 12.35
CA VAL A 112 -12.62 1.04 11.64
C VAL A 112 -12.92 0.64 10.19
N SER A 113 -13.79 1.39 9.52
CA SER A 113 -14.01 1.21 8.09
C SER A 113 -12.77 1.65 7.29
N SER A 114 -12.40 0.89 6.27
CA SER A 114 -11.18 1.14 5.47
C SER A 114 -11.19 2.43 4.64
N ASN A 115 -12.34 3.06 4.48
CA ASN A 115 -12.50 4.36 3.80
C ASN A 115 -12.27 5.56 4.73
N LEU A 116 -12.17 5.35 6.04
CA LEU A 116 -11.97 6.42 7.00
C LEU A 116 -10.50 6.87 7.06
N PRO A 117 -10.24 8.15 7.38
CA PRO A 117 -8.87 8.66 7.54
C PRO A 117 -8.02 7.83 8.52
N GLU A 118 -8.61 7.37 9.62
CA GLU A 118 -7.92 6.65 10.69
C GLU A 118 -7.42 5.26 10.26
N ALA A 119 -8.02 4.68 9.21
CA ALA A 119 -7.55 3.43 8.60
C ALA A 119 -6.24 3.60 7.81
N HIS A 120 -5.83 4.83 7.52
CA HIS A 120 -4.65 5.18 6.74
C HIS A 120 -3.55 5.63 7.70
N ILE A 121 -2.91 4.66 8.35
CA ILE A 121 -1.90 4.90 9.39
C ILE A 121 -0.63 5.44 8.71
N PRO A 122 -0.10 6.61 9.10
CA PRO A 122 1.19 7.08 8.60
C PRO A 122 2.26 5.98 8.75
N LEU A 123 3.09 5.78 7.73
CA LEU A 123 4.02 4.64 7.70
C LEU A 123 4.95 4.61 8.92
N GLU A 124 5.38 5.79 9.36
CA GLU A 124 6.23 6.03 10.52
C GLU A 124 5.54 5.75 11.87
N GLU A 125 4.20 5.78 11.92
CA GLU A 125 3.40 5.48 13.11
C GLU A 125 2.91 4.02 13.13
N PHE A 126 3.15 3.26 12.07
CA PHE A 126 2.61 1.91 11.93
C PHE A 126 3.31 0.91 12.86
N ILE A 127 2.48 0.22 13.65
CA ILE A 127 2.88 -0.92 14.48
C ILE A 127 1.99 -2.10 14.09
N TYR A 128 2.61 -3.21 13.66
CA TYR A 128 1.90 -4.45 13.37
C TYR A 128 1.29 -5.03 14.66
N ARG A 129 0.04 -5.52 14.56
CA ARG A 129 -0.74 -6.08 15.68
C ARG A 129 -1.28 -7.45 15.30
N SER A 130 -0.68 -8.49 15.89
CA SER A 130 -1.10 -9.88 15.70
C SER A 130 -2.35 -10.24 16.49
N GLU A 131 -2.77 -9.44 17.47
CA GLU A 131 -3.92 -9.64 18.38
C GLU A 131 -5.01 -8.57 18.22
#